data_AF-A0A846U7U4-F1
#
_entry.id   AF-A0A846U7U4-F1
#
_cell.length_a   1.000
_cell.length_b   1.000
_cell.length_c   1.000
_cell.angle_alpha   90.00
_cell.angle_beta   90.00
_cell.angle_gamma   90.00
#
_symmetry.space_group_name_H-M   'P 1'
#
loop_
_entity.id
_entity.type
_entity.pdbx_description
1 polymer ?
#
loop_
_entity_poly.entity_id
_entity_poly.type
_entity_poly.pdbx_seq_one_letter_code
_entity_poly.pdbx_strand_id
1 'polypeptide(L)'
;EVQPGQRYGYRVHGPWDPANGNRCNPAKLLLDPYAKAVDGFVREWGQPLFSYNFGDEDSFNQDDSAELMMKGVVINPYFDWEGDRPPKKQYHKSVIYEAHVKGLTEQHPEVPENLRGTYAGVAHPAVISHLKKLGITAIELMPVHEFVQDSTLQEKGLRNYWGYNTISFFAPHHDYASSSTLGGQVQEFKAMVRALHRAEIEVILDVVYNHTAEGNHMGPT
;
A
#
# COMPACT_ATOMS: atom_id res chain seq x y z
N GLU A 1 -0.37 -25.48 -11.38
CA GLU A 1 -0.33 -25.44 -9.90
C GLU A 1 -0.17 -23.98 -9.48
N VAL A 2 -0.84 -23.54 -8.41
CA VAL A 2 -0.73 -22.15 -7.92
C VAL A 2 0.40 -22.08 -6.89
N GLN A 3 1.29 -21.10 -7.03
CA GLN A 3 2.48 -20.93 -6.19
C GLN A 3 2.66 -19.45 -5.80
N PRO A 4 3.48 -19.14 -4.77
CA PRO A 4 3.87 -17.76 -4.48
C PRO A 4 4.40 -17.03 -5.72
N GLY A 5 4.01 -15.76 -5.89
CA GLY A 5 4.25 -14.94 -7.07
C GLY A 5 3.10 -14.94 -8.09
N GLN A 6 2.10 -15.82 -7.94
CA GLN A 6 0.94 -15.84 -8.83
C GLN A 6 0.07 -14.58 -8.65
N ARG A 7 -0.22 -13.90 -9.76
CA ARG A 7 -1.20 -12.80 -9.84
C ARG A 7 -2.62 -13.34 -9.91
N TYR A 8 -3.56 -12.67 -9.26
CA TYR A 8 -4.98 -13.02 -9.27
C TYR A 8 -5.87 -11.80 -9.00
N GLY A 9 -7.17 -11.97 -9.23
CA GLY A 9 -8.25 -11.04 -8.89
C GLY A 9 -9.58 -11.78 -8.94
N TYR A 10 -10.65 -11.13 -8.52
CA TYR A 10 -12.00 -11.70 -8.47
C TYR A 10 -12.95 -11.03 -9.45
N ARG A 11 -13.95 -11.78 -9.93
CA ARG A 11 -15.14 -11.22 -10.59
C ARG A 11 -16.35 -11.67 -9.79
N VAL A 12 -17.17 -10.71 -9.37
CA VAL A 12 -18.33 -10.99 -8.53
C VAL A 12 -19.60 -10.83 -9.35
N HIS A 13 -20.33 -11.94 -9.49
CA HIS A 13 -21.66 -11.95 -10.08
C HIS A 13 -22.72 -11.69 -9.01
N GLY A 14 -23.76 -10.95 -9.35
CA GLY A 14 -24.85 -10.62 -8.43
C GLY A 14 -25.79 -9.58 -9.02
N PRO A 15 -26.73 -9.06 -8.22
CA PRO A 15 -27.67 -8.04 -8.65
C PRO A 15 -26.99 -6.69 -8.94
N TRP A 16 -27.47 -6.02 -9.99
CA TRP A 16 -27.25 -4.60 -10.24
C TRP A 16 -28.56 -3.85 -9.99
N ASP A 17 -28.63 -3.18 -8.85
CA ASP A 17 -29.74 -2.35 -8.42
C ASP A 17 -29.18 -1.18 -7.59
N PRO A 18 -28.65 -0.13 -8.25
CA PRO A 18 -28.01 1.01 -7.60
C PRO A 18 -28.91 1.72 -6.59
N ALA A 19 -30.22 1.77 -6.84
CA ALA A 19 -31.20 2.40 -5.96
C ALA A 19 -31.30 1.72 -4.58
N ASN A 20 -31.03 0.41 -4.52
CA ASN A 20 -30.96 -0.37 -3.27
C ASN A 20 -29.53 -0.72 -2.86
N GLY A 21 -28.52 -0.09 -3.49
CA GLY A 21 -27.09 -0.25 -3.14
C GLY A 21 -26.40 -1.49 -3.72
N ASN A 22 -27.09 -2.32 -4.50
CA ASN A 22 -26.48 -3.50 -5.12
C ASN A 22 -25.73 -3.10 -6.39
N ARG A 23 -24.40 -3.29 -6.41
CA ARG A 23 -23.53 -2.84 -7.52
C ARG A 23 -22.62 -3.96 -8.04
N CYS A 24 -23.11 -5.20 -8.08
CA CYS A 24 -22.30 -6.30 -8.60
C CYS A 24 -22.09 -6.14 -10.12
N ASN A 25 -20.85 -6.08 -10.56
CA ASN A 25 -20.50 -6.01 -11.97
C ASN A 25 -19.35 -6.98 -12.31
N PRO A 26 -19.62 -8.13 -12.93
CA PRO A 26 -18.58 -9.11 -13.25
C PRO A 26 -17.65 -8.66 -14.37
N ALA A 27 -17.95 -7.58 -15.11
CA ALA A 27 -17.01 -6.99 -16.08
C ALA A 27 -15.81 -6.32 -15.38
N LYS A 28 -15.92 -6.01 -14.08
CA LYS A 28 -14.85 -5.41 -13.28
C LYS A 28 -14.04 -6.48 -12.56
N LEU A 29 -12.72 -6.45 -12.77
CA LEU A 29 -11.78 -7.24 -12.01
C LEU A 29 -11.53 -6.55 -10.65
N LEU A 30 -11.92 -7.22 -9.58
CA LEU A 30 -11.80 -6.75 -8.21
C LEU A 30 -10.51 -7.26 -7.57
N LEU A 31 -9.93 -6.41 -6.72
CA LEU A 31 -8.82 -6.79 -5.85
C LEU A 31 -9.35 -7.63 -4.67
N ASP A 32 -8.59 -8.64 -4.25
CA ASP A 32 -8.90 -9.35 -3.01
C ASP A 32 -8.71 -8.42 -1.80
N PRO A 33 -9.77 -8.13 -1.00
CA PRO A 33 -9.64 -7.29 0.19
C PRO A 33 -8.69 -7.87 1.24
N TYR A 34 -8.33 -9.15 1.15
CA TYR A 34 -7.36 -9.84 2.01
C TYR A 34 -5.97 -10.01 1.39
N ALA A 35 -5.73 -9.49 0.18
CA ALA A 35 -4.44 -9.58 -0.49
C ALA A 35 -3.31 -9.08 0.42
N LYS A 36 -2.27 -9.90 0.59
CA LYS A 36 -1.09 -9.56 1.40
C LYS A 36 0.00 -8.85 0.60
N ALA A 37 -0.12 -8.87 -0.72
CA ALA A 37 0.69 -8.12 -1.65
C ALA A 37 -0.16 -7.76 -2.86
N VAL A 38 0.12 -6.59 -3.42
CA VAL A 38 -0.49 -6.05 -4.64
C VAL A 38 0.61 -5.77 -5.64
N ASP A 39 0.31 -5.99 -6.92
CA ASP A 39 1.20 -5.68 -8.03
C ASP A 39 0.54 -4.71 -9.00
N GLY A 40 1.29 -3.66 -9.33
CA GLY A 40 0.95 -2.64 -10.30
C GLY A 40 0.08 -1.51 -9.75
N PHE A 41 -0.01 -0.46 -10.55
CA PHE A 41 -0.92 0.65 -10.35
C PHE A 41 -2.11 0.53 -11.31
N VAL A 42 -3.14 1.36 -11.07
CA VAL A 42 -4.08 1.72 -12.13
C VAL A 42 -3.27 2.38 -13.25
N ARG A 43 -3.18 1.71 -14.41
CA ARG A 43 -2.29 2.13 -15.52
C ARG A 43 -2.77 3.38 -16.21
N GLU A 44 -4.07 3.43 -16.44
CA GLU A 44 -4.77 4.53 -17.10
C GLU A 44 -6.17 4.60 -16.51
N TRP A 45 -6.59 5.79 -16.12
CA TRP A 45 -7.94 6.04 -15.65
C TRP A 45 -8.88 6.17 -16.83
N GLY A 46 -9.97 5.41 -16.82
CA GLY A 46 -10.94 5.47 -17.90
C GLY A 46 -12.20 4.67 -17.63
N GLN A 47 -13.13 4.73 -18.60
CA GLN A 47 -14.45 4.10 -18.57
C GLN A 47 -14.45 2.64 -18.06
N PRO A 48 -13.47 1.77 -18.41
CA PRO A 48 -13.51 0.38 -17.95
C PRO A 48 -13.41 0.21 -16.43
N LEU A 49 -12.87 1.18 -15.68
CA LEU A 49 -12.74 1.12 -14.23
C LEU A 49 -14.01 1.50 -13.46
N PHE A 50 -15.10 1.82 -14.16
CA PHE A 50 -16.35 2.28 -13.53
C PHE A 50 -17.48 1.35 -13.92
N SER A 51 -18.33 1.00 -12.95
CA SER A 51 -19.48 0.11 -13.19
C SER A 51 -20.62 0.73 -13.98
N TYR A 52 -20.60 2.05 -14.18
CA TYR A 52 -21.55 2.84 -14.94
C TYR A 52 -20.85 3.55 -16.11
N ASN A 53 -21.61 3.97 -17.13
CA ASN A 53 -21.11 4.75 -18.25
C ASN A 53 -21.05 6.24 -17.90
N PHE A 54 -19.96 6.93 -18.22
CA PHE A 54 -19.83 8.36 -17.95
C PHE A 54 -20.97 9.15 -18.60
N GLY A 55 -21.64 9.99 -17.81
CA GLY A 55 -22.84 10.74 -18.21
C GLY A 55 -24.17 10.03 -17.95
N ASP A 56 -24.15 8.76 -17.55
CA ASP A 56 -25.33 7.98 -17.16
C ASP A 56 -25.00 7.06 -15.96
N GLU A 57 -25.15 7.60 -14.75
CA GLU A 57 -24.73 6.96 -13.48
C GLU A 57 -25.53 5.70 -13.10
N ASP A 58 -26.74 5.56 -13.65
CA ASP A 58 -27.62 4.40 -13.40
C ASP A 58 -27.40 3.28 -14.43
N SER A 59 -26.62 3.54 -15.49
CA SER A 59 -26.32 2.56 -16.53
C SER A 59 -25.40 1.44 -16.04
N PHE A 60 -25.37 0.36 -16.82
CA PHE A 60 -24.50 -0.79 -16.57
C PHE A 60 -23.38 -0.84 -17.62
N ASN A 61 -22.13 -0.67 -17.19
CA ASN A 61 -20.96 -0.73 -18.05
C ASN A 61 -20.40 -2.17 -18.13
N GLN A 62 -20.20 -2.68 -19.34
CA GLN A 62 -19.70 -4.03 -19.62
C GLN A 62 -18.22 -4.09 -20.02
N ASP A 63 -17.53 -2.95 -20.08
CA ASP A 63 -16.11 -2.89 -20.42
C ASP A 63 -15.25 -3.62 -19.38
N ASP A 64 -14.27 -4.39 -19.85
CA ASP A 64 -13.38 -5.17 -18.98
C ASP A 64 -12.29 -4.29 -18.36
N SER A 65 -12.19 -4.28 -17.03
CA SER A 65 -11.16 -3.52 -16.29
C SER A 65 -9.83 -4.26 -16.09
N ALA A 66 -9.73 -5.55 -16.44
CA ALA A 66 -8.65 -6.44 -16.03
C ALA A 66 -7.24 -5.98 -16.45
N GLU A 67 -7.09 -5.33 -17.60
CA GLU A 67 -5.78 -4.85 -18.09
C GLU A 67 -5.32 -3.58 -17.38
N LEU A 68 -6.27 -2.78 -16.88
CA LEU A 68 -6.01 -1.49 -16.23
C LEU A 68 -5.83 -1.64 -14.71
N MET A 69 -6.44 -2.66 -14.11
CA MET A 69 -6.44 -2.89 -12.66
C MET A 69 -5.18 -3.57 -12.12
N MET A 70 -4.82 -3.15 -10.91
CA MET A 70 -3.86 -3.85 -10.05
C MET A 70 -4.34 -5.26 -9.69
N LYS A 71 -3.41 -6.14 -9.33
CA LYS A 71 -3.71 -7.56 -9.05
C LYS A 71 -3.17 -7.96 -7.69
N GLY A 72 -3.89 -8.83 -7.00
CA GLY A 72 -3.38 -9.48 -5.80
C GLY A 72 -2.24 -10.44 -6.17
N VAL A 73 -1.30 -10.62 -5.26
CA VAL A 73 -0.18 -11.56 -5.41
C VAL A 73 -0.21 -12.58 -4.28
N VAL A 74 -0.17 -13.86 -4.63
CA VAL A 74 0.02 -14.95 -3.65
C VAL A 74 1.42 -14.85 -3.08
N ILE A 75 1.57 -14.75 -1.76
CA ILE A 75 2.89 -14.63 -1.11
C ILE A 75 3.29 -15.90 -0.37
N ASN A 76 4.60 -16.08 -0.19
CA ASN A 76 5.11 -16.96 0.86
C ASN A 76 5.16 -16.17 2.17
N PRO A 77 4.41 -16.57 3.23
CA PRO A 77 4.40 -15.84 4.49
C PRO A 77 5.70 -16.01 5.30
N TYR A 78 6.51 -17.02 5.00
CA TYR A 78 7.76 -17.30 5.71
C TYR A 78 8.70 -16.09 5.68
N PHE A 79 9.27 -15.77 6.84
CA PHE A 79 10.33 -14.79 7.04
C PHE A 79 11.09 -15.18 8.31
N ASP A 80 12.41 -15.26 8.23
CA ASP A 80 13.23 -15.52 9.41
C ASP A 80 13.34 -14.23 10.24
N TRP A 81 12.73 -14.20 11.41
CA TRP A 81 12.81 -13.04 12.29
C TRP A 81 14.14 -12.95 13.07
N GLU A 82 15.02 -13.95 12.98
CA GLU A 82 16.33 -13.97 13.65
C GLU A 82 16.21 -13.62 15.16
N GLY A 83 15.17 -14.13 15.83
CA GLY A 83 14.92 -13.92 17.26
C GLY A 83 14.32 -12.57 17.64
N ASP A 84 13.82 -11.78 16.68
CA ASP A 84 13.20 -10.46 16.92
C ASP A 84 12.16 -10.48 18.05
N ARG A 85 12.15 -9.41 18.84
CA ARG A 85 11.16 -9.17 19.90
C ARG A 85 10.75 -7.70 19.90
N PRO A 86 9.46 -7.39 20.15
CA PRO A 86 9.03 -6.00 20.27
C PRO A 86 9.78 -5.29 21.42
N PRO A 87 10.31 -4.05 21.21
CA PRO A 87 11.02 -3.31 22.24
C PRO A 87 10.20 -3.01 23.51
N LYS A 88 8.88 -2.81 23.39
CA LYS A 88 7.93 -2.61 24.50
C LYS A 88 8.33 -1.45 25.42
N LYS A 89 8.63 -0.29 24.84
CA LYS A 89 8.91 0.93 25.60
C LYS A 89 7.67 1.31 26.41
N GLN A 90 7.87 1.67 27.67
CA GLN A 90 6.78 2.22 28.48
C GLN A 90 6.35 3.57 27.89
N TYR A 91 5.05 3.76 27.67
CA TYR A 91 4.52 4.90 26.93
C TYR A 91 4.99 6.28 27.45
N HIS A 92 5.11 6.45 28.77
CA HIS A 92 5.61 7.71 29.37
C HIS A 92 7.11 7.98 29.10
N LYS A 93 7.84 7.02 28.55
CA LYS A 93 9.23 7.14 28.10
C LYS A 93 9.33 7.23 26.58
N SER A 94 8.20 7.26 25.87
CA SER A 94 8.19 7.26 24.42
C SER A 94 8.37 8.66 23.86
N VAL A 95 9.19 8.76 22.82
CA VAL A 95 9.36 9.94 21.97
C VAL A 95 9.10 9.47 20.54
N ILE A 96 7.96 9.91 20.00
CA ILE A 96 7.47 9.51 18.68
C ILE A 96 8.04 10.45 17.61
N TYR A 97 8.51 9.87 16.52
CA TYR A 97 8.99 10.57 15.34
C TYR A 97 8.12 10.21 14.14
N GLU A 98 7.23 11.11 13.73
CA GLU A 98 6.42 10.94 12.52
C GLU A 98 7.30 11.08 11.27
N ALA A 99 7.19 10.13 10.34
CA ALA A 99 7.98 10.11 9.13
C ALA A 99 7.21 9.55 7.93
N HIS A 100 7.48 10.13 6.77
CA HIS A 100 7.09 9.58 5.48
C HIS A 100 8.18 8.65 4.95
N VAL A 101 7.86 7.38 4.60
CA VAL A 101 8.86 6.38 4.12
C VAL A 101 9.73 6.95 3.00
N LYS A 102 9.09 7.48 1.95
CA LYS A 102 9.79 8.15 0.84
C LYS A 102 10.63 9.35 1.30
N GLY A 103 9.98 10.40 1.81
CA GLY A 103 10.63 11.66 2.17
C GLY A 103 11.75 11.56 3.18
N LEU A 104 11.71 10.58 4.10
CA LEU A 104 12.75 10.38 5.11
C LEU A 104 14.12 10.12 4.49
N THR A 105 14.17 9.47 3.33
CA THR A 105 15.43 8.95 2.76
C THR A 105 15.67 9.30 1.30
N GLU A 106 14.69 9.86 0.59
CA GLU A 106 14.76 10.19 -0.85
C GLU A 106 16.01 11.01 -1.24
N GLN A 107 16.44 11.93 -0.37
CA GLN A 107 17.59 12.82 -0.60
C GLN A 107 18.76 12.53 0.34
N HIS A 108 18.76 11.38 1.04
CA HIS A 108 19.79 11.07 2.03
C HIS A 108 21.11 10.66 1.34
N PRO A 109 22.22 11.41 1.50
CA PRO A 109 23.44 11.21 0.72
C PRO A 109 24.12 9.86 1.01
N GLU A 110 24.03 9.39 2.25
CA GLU A 110 24.63 8.11 2.68
C GLU A 110 23.76 6.88 2.41
N VAL A 111 22.55 7.05 1.88
CA VAL A 111 21.70 5.92 1.45
C VAL A 111 21.95 5.70 -0.05
N PRO A 112 22.27 4.46 -0.49
CA PRO A 112 22.41 4.14 -1.91
C PRO A 112 21.17 4.53 -2.70
N GLU A 113 21.35 5.10 -3.89
CA GLU A 113 20.26 5.67 -4.70
C GLU A 113 19.09 4.70 -4.93
N ASN A 114 19.38 3.42 -5.16
CA ASN A 114 18.37 2.38 -5.37
C ASN A 114 17.57 1.98 -4.12
N LEU A 115 17.95 2.47 -2.93
CA LEU A 115 17.24 2.25 -1.66
C LEU A 115 16.61 3.55 -1.12
N ARG A 116 16.86 4.69 -1.77
CA ARG A 116 16.28 5.96 -1.32
C ARG A 116 14.78 5.94 -1.50
N GLY A 117 14.09 6.41 -0.48
CA GLY A 117 12.64 6.49 -0.44
C GLY A 117 11.90 5.16 -0.28
N THR A 118 12.60 4.10 0.13
CA THR A 118 12.01 2.76 0.30
C THR A 118 12.05 2.27 1.74
N TYR A 119 11.36 1.17 2.05
CA TYR A 119 11.43 0.49 3.33
C TYR A 119 12.88 0.07 3.67
N ALA A 120 13.63 -0.43 2.68
CA ALA A 120 15.05 -0.72 2.84
C ALA A 120 15.89 0.54 3.13
N GLY A 121 15.53 1.69 2.56
CA GLY A 121 16.12 2.98 2.89
C GLY A 121 15.92 3.38 4.35
N VAL A 122 14.70 3.25 4.87
CA VAL A 122 14.40 3.51 6.29
C VAL A 122 15.22 2.62 7.21
N ALA A 123 15.42 1.35 6.81
CA ALA A 123 16.22 0.37 7.54
C ALA A 123 17.74 0.56 7.40
N HIS A 124 18.20 1.49 6.56
CA HIS A 124 19.62 1.64 6.26
C HIS A 124 20.40 2.09 7.52
N PRO A 125 21.63 1.57 7.75
CA PRO A 125 22.41 1.90 8.95
C PRO A 125 22.63 3.40 9.19
N ALA A 126 22.77 4.20 8.13
CA ALA A 126 22.90 5.66 8.25
C ALA A 126 21.64 6.30 8.87
N VAL A 127 20.46 5.86 8.43
CA VAL A 127 19.17 6.37 8.90
C VAL A 127 18.92 5.91 10.33
N ILE A 128 19.14 4.64 10.63
CA ILE A 128 19.02 4.10 12.00
C ILE A 128 19.98 4.83 12.95
N SER A 129 21.23 5.06 12.54
CA SER A 129 22.22 5.80 13.34
C SER A 129 21.74 7.23 13.63
N HIS A 130 21.17 7.91 12.63
CA HIS A 130 20.56 9.22 12.80
C HIS A 130 19.41 9.20 13.81
N LEU A 131 18.44 8.29 13.67
CA LEU A 131 17.30 8.16 14.59
C LEU A 131 17.75 7.88 16.03
N LYS A 132 18.74 6.99 16.21
CA LYS A 132 19.33 6.72 17.52
C LYS A 132 20.04 7.93 18.11
N LYS A 133 20.78 8.70 17.29
CA LYS A 133 21.46 9.93 17.72
C LYS A 133 20.45 11.01 18.13
N LEU A 134 19.32 11.10 17.42
CA LEU A 134 18.22 12.01 17.76
C LEU A 134 17.55 11.63 19.09
N GLY A 135 17.59 10.34 19.45
CA GLY A 135 17.10 9.84 20.74
C GLY A 135 15.62 9.47 20.75
N ILE A 136 15.03 9.27 19.57
CA ILE A 136 13.64 8.83 19.41
C ILE A 136 13.50 7.36 19.85
N THR A 137 12.30 6.97 20.28
CA THR A 137 12.04 5.59 20.72
C THR A 137 11.04 4.88 19.83
N ALA A 138 10.23 5.62 19.08
CA ALA A 138 9.27 5.07 18.15
C ALA A 138 9.26 5.92 16.87
N ILE A 139 9.19 5.26 15.72
CA ILE A 139 8.89 5.88 14.44
C ILE A 139 7.42 5.64 14.14
N GLU A 140 6.69 6.69 13.80
CA GLU A 140 5.32 6.62 13.31
C GLU A 140 5.34 6.85 11.80
N LEU A 141 5.02 5.82 11.04
CA LEU A 141 5.01 5.88 9.59
C LEU A 141 3.65 6.39 9.12
N MET A 142 3.68 7.43 8.27
CA MET A 142 2.54 7.81 7.43
C MET A 142 2.02 6.59 6.64
N PRO A 143 0.78 6.61 6.12
CA PRO A 143 0.11 5.44 5.56
C PRO A 143 0.98 4.54 4.67
N VAL A 144 1.11 3.28 5.09
CA VAL A 144 1.83 2.23 4.36
C VAL A 144 0.91 1.11 3.86
N HIS A 145 -0.40 1.18 4.13
CA HIS A 145 -1.35 0.32 3.42
C HIS A 145 -1.34 0.65 1.93
N GLU A 146 -1.54 -0.35 1.06
CA GLU A 146 -1.63 -0.11 -0.37
C GLU A 146 -2.75 0.91 -0.68
N PHE A 147 -2.39 1.97 -1.40
CA PHE A 147 -3.27 3.08 -1.73
C PHE A 147 -3.21 3.39 -3.23
N VAL A 148 -4.20 4.15 -3.71
CA VAL A 148 -4.34 4.47 -5.13
C VAL A 148 -3.90 5.91 -5.42
N GLN A 149 -3.24 6.09 -6.57
CA GLN A 149 -2.97 7.39 -7.18
C GLN A 149 -4.21 7.86 -7.94
N ASP A 150 -5.01 8.74 -7.36
CA ASP A 150 -6.32 9.14 -7.88
C ASP A 150 -6.25 9.90 -9.22
N SER A 151 -7.33 9.76 -10.02
CA SER A 151 -7.41 10.36 -11.36
C SER A 151 -7.28 11.89 -11.32
N THR A 152 -7.89 12.55 -10.33
CA THR A 152 -7.89 14.01 -10.21
C THR A 152 -6.49 14.58 -10.02
N LEU A 153 -5.64 13.93 -9.21
CA LEU A 153 -4.24 14.30 -9.08
C LEU A 153 -3.45 13.96 -10.35
N GLN A 154 -3.65 12.77 -10.92
CA GLN A 154 -2.93 12.37 -12.14
C GLN A 154 -3.19 13.30 -13.33
N GLU A 155 -4.45 13.72 -13.55
CA GLU A 155 -4.84 14.69 -14.59
C GLU A 155 -4.12 16.05 -14.44
N LYS A 156 -3.72 16.40 -13.22
CA LYS A 156 -2.95 17.62 -12.91
C LYS A 156 -1.44 17.40 -12.92
N GLY A 157 -0.96 16.21 -13.27
CA GLY A 157 0.46 15.84 -13.17
C GLY A 157 0.95 15.73 -11.72
N LEU A 158 0.04 15.55 -10.76
CA LEU A 158 0.32 15.38 -9.34
C LEU A 158 0.18 13.90 -8.93
N ARG A 159 0.58 13.60 -7.70
CA ARG A 159 0.49 12.26 -7.10
C ARG A 159 0.02 12.37 -5.65
N ASN A 160 -0.73 11.38 -5.19
CA ASN A 160 -0.97 11.17 -3.78
C ASN A 160 0.34 10.75 -3.13
N TYR A 161 0.94 11.71 -2.42
CA TYR A 161 2.20 11.50 -1.71
C TYR A 161 1.95 10.83 -0.36
N TRP A 162 1.06 11.39 0.45
CA TRP A 162 0.83 10.95 1.84
C TRP A 162 0.19 9.56 1.98
N GLY A 163 -0.62 9.12 1.02
CA GLY A 163 -1.18 7.76 1.01
C GLY A 163 -2.46 7.55 1.81
N TYR A 164 -3.13 8.61 2.30
CA TYR A 164 -4.45 8.53 2.96
C TYR A 164 -5.59 8.23 1.97
N ASN A 165 -5.48 7.12 1.23
CA ASN A 165 -6.46 6.68 0.24
C ASN A 165 -6.36 5.16 0.02
N THR A 166 -6.54 4.38 1.08
CA THR A 166 -6.27 2.92 1.11
C THR A 166 -7.23 2.12 0.23
N ILE A 167 -6.69 1.11 -0.47
CA ILE A 167 -7.45 0.11 -1.25
C ILE A 167 -7.20 -1.34 -0.77
N SER A 168 -6.05 -1.62 -0.14
CA SER A 168 -5.82 -2.91 0.53
C SER A 168 -5.21 -2.70 1.92
N PHE A 169 -5.93 -3.19 2.93
CA PHE A 169 -5.58 -3.03 4.35
C PHE A 169 -4.55 -4.04 4.86
N PHE A 170 -4.10 -4.97 4.02
CA PHE A 170 -3.16 -6.03 4.43
C PHE A 170 -1.89 -6.09 3.59
N ALA A 171 -1.82 -5.31 2.51
CA ALA A 171 -0.64 -5.20 1.68
C ALA A 171 0.10 -3.90 2.02
N PRO A 172 1.42 -3.96 2.30
CA PRO A 172 2.26 -2.77 2.30
C PRO A 172 2.25 -2.11 0.91
N HIS A 173 2.29 -0.79 0.85
CA HIS A 173 2.31 -0.05 -0.41
C HIS A 173 3.55 -0.41 -1.21
N HIS A 174 3.34 -0.93 -2.42
CA HIS A 174 4.41 -1.50 -3.23
C HIS A 174 5.39 -0.47 -3.80
N ASP A 175 4.97 0.79 -4.03
CA ASP A 175 5.84 1.88 -4.53
C ASP A 175 6.96 2.26 -3.55
N TYR A 176 6.83 1.85 -2.28
CA TYR A 176 7.84 2.06 -1.25
C TYR A 176 8.80 0.88 -1.10
N ALA A 177 8.73 -0.15 -1.95
CA ALA A 177 9.68 -1.24 -1.95
C ALA A 177 10.79 -1.02 -2.98
N SER A 178 12.04 -1.31 -2.61
CA SER A 178 13.16 -1.39 -3.56
C SER A 178 13.21 -2.71 -4.33
N SER A 179 12.58 -3.76 -3.78
CA SER A 179 12.55 -5.10 -4.40
C SER A 179 11.73 -5.11 -5.69
N SER A 180 12.31 -5.66 -6.75
CA SER A 180 11.62 -5.95 -8.02
C SER A 180 10.86 -7.29 -8.02
N THR A 181 10.96 -8.07 -6.93
CA THR A 181 10.28 -9.36 -6.80
C THR A 181 8.80 -9.13 -6.49
N LEU A 182 7.91 -9.87 -7.17
CA LEU A 182 6.48 -9.85 -6.87
C LEU A 182 6.20 -10.28 -5.42
N GLY A 183 5.55 -9.41 -4.65
CA GLY A 183 5.34 -9.60 -3.21
C GLY A 183 6.54 -9.25 -2.33
N GLY A 184 7.64 -8.74 -2.93
CA GLY A 184 8.87 -8.35 -2.24
C GLY A 184 8.65 -7.26 -1.20
N GLN A 185 7.64 -6.40 -1.39
CA GLN A 185 7.30 -5.34 -0.43
C GLN A 185 6.98 -5.88 0.96
N VAL A 186 6.42 -7.09 1.07
CA VAL A 186 6.10 -7.71 2.35
C VAL A 186 7.37 -8.11 3.10
N GLN A 187 8.32 -8.71 2.38
CA GLN A 187 9.58 -9.17 2.96
C GLN A 187 10.47 -7.98 3.32
N GLU A 188 10.51 -6.95 2.47
CA GLU A 188 11.25 -5.72 2.72
C GLU A 188 10.69 -4.95 3.93
N PHE A 189 9.37 -4.84 4.06
CA PHE A 189 8.73 -4.23 5.21
C PHE A 189 9.07 -4.97 6.52
N LYS A 190 8.98 -6.31 6.53
CA LYS A 190 9.39 -7.13 7.69
C LYS A 190 10.87 -6.93 8.04
N ALA A 191 11.75 -6.85 7.03
CA ALA A 191 13.17 -6.60 7.24
C ALA A 191 13.43 -5.22 7.86
N MET A 192 12.69 -4.20 7.43
CA MET A 192 12.74 -2.86 8.03
C MET A 192 12.31 -2.89 9.50
N VAL A 193 11.17 -3.50 9.82
CA VAL A 193 10.69 -3.64 11.20
C VAL A 193 11.73 -4.34 12.08
N ARG A 194 12.27 -5.48 11.62
CA ARG A 194 13.32 -6.22 12.35
C ARG A 194 14.58 -5.39 12.58
N ALA A 195 15.00 -4.58 11.59
CA ALA A 195 16.17 -3.71 11.72
C ALA A 195 15.95 -2.58 12.74
N LEU A 196 14.76 -1.97 12.75
CA LEU A 196 14.37 -0.95 13.71
C LEU A 196 14.24 -1.52 15.13
N HIS A 197 13.64 -2.69 15.28
CA HIS A 197 13.55 -3.38 16.58
C HIS A 197 14.93 -3.73 17.15
N ARG A 198 15.88 -4.20 16.33
CA ARG A 198 17.29 -4.39 16.75
C ARG A 198 17.97 -3.12 17.25
N ALA A 199 17.48 -1.96 16.80
CA ALA A 199 17.93 -0.65 17.25
C ALA A 199 17.16 -0.13 18.46
N GLU A 200 16.24 -0.92 19.04
CA GLU A 200 15.31 -0.56 20.11
C GLU A 200 14.34 0.58 19.72
N ILE A 201 13.97 0.64 18.44
CA ILE A 201 13.00 1.60 17.90
C ILE A 201 11.69 0.87 17.59
N GLU A 202 10.60 1.30 18.22
CA GLU A 202 9.26 0.80 17.96
C GLU A 202 8.72 1.34 16.63
N VAL A 203 7.84 0.58 15.98
CA VAL A 203 7.19 0.98 14.73
C VAL A 203 5.69 1.13 14.97
N ILE A 204 5.18 2.33 14.73
CA ILE A 204 3.76 2.67 14.77
C ILE A 204 3.33 2.95 13.32
N LEU A 205 2.15 2.49 12.93
CA LEU A 205 1.60 2.71 11.60
C LEU A 205 0.39 3.64 11.72
N ASP A 206 0.39 4.71 10.94
CA ASP A 206 -0.84 5.44 10.65
C ASP A 206 -1.75 4.57 9.78
N VAL A 207 -3.01 4.41 10.23
CA VAL A 207 -3.98 3.50 9.62
C VAL A 207 -5.28 4.22 9.29
N VAL A 208 -5.69 4.09 8.03
CA VAL A 208 -6.97 4.59 7.53
C VAL A 208 -7.94 3.43 7.40
N TYR A 209 -8.89 3.34 8.33
CA TYR A 209 -9.99 2.37 8.27
C TYR A 209 -11.37 3.01 8.04
N ASN A 210 -11.42 4.35 7.96
CA ASN A 210 -12.68 5.09 7.94
C ASN A 210 -13.26 5.36 6.54
N HIS A 211 -12.46 5.17 5.47
CA HIS A 211 -12.88 5.26 4.06
C HIS A 211 -11.98 4.40 3.16
N THR A 212 -12.35 4.24 1.89
CA THR A 212 -11.56 3.53 0.86
C THR A 212 -11.28 4.44 -0.35
N ALA A 213 -10.35 4.01 -1.21
CA ALA A 213 -10.06 4.67 -2.49
C ALA A 213 -11.20 4.60 -3.53
N GLU A 214 -12.26 3.86 -3.23
CA GLU A 214 -13.45 3.74 -4.09
C GLU A 214 -14.35 4.98 -3.98
N GLY A 215 -14.15 5.86 -3.00
CA GLY A 215 -14.84 7.15 -2.93
C GLY A 215 -16.36 7.02 -2.73
N ASN A 216 -17.14 7.69 -3.58
CA ASN A 216 -18.59 7.74 -3.50
C ASN A 216 -19.24 6.90 -4.63
N HIS A 217 -20.55 7.06 -4.86
CA HIS A 217 -21.29 6.32 -5.90
C HIS A 217 -20.77 6.55 -7.34
N MET A 218 -19.99 7.61 -7.56
CA MET A 218 -19.32 7.96 -8.81
C MET A 218 -17.83 7.60 -8.82
N GLY A 219 -17.38 6.82 -7.84
CA GLY A 219 -16.02 6.32 -7.80
C GLY A 219 -15.80 5.06 -8.62
N PRO A 220 -14.55 4.60 -8.73
CA PRO A 220 -14.19 3.41 -9.48
C PRO A 220 -14.69 2.12 -8.81
N THR A 221 -14.72 1.03 -9.58
CA THR A 221 -15.07 -0.34 -9.15
C THR A 221 -13.98 -1.34 -9.54
#